data_AF-A0A0A1WT24-F1
#
_entry.id   AF-A0A0A1WT24-F1
#
_cell.length_a   1.000
_cell.length_b   1.000
_cell.length_c   1.000
_cell.angle_alpha   90.00
_cell.angle_beta   90.00
_cell.angle_gamma   90.00
#
_symmetry.space_group_name_H-M   'P 1'
#
loop_
_entity.id
_entity.type
_entity.pdbx_description
1 polymer ?
#
loop_
_entity_poly.entity_id
_entity_poly.type
_entity_poly.pdbx_seq_one_letter_code
_entity_poly.pdbx_strand_id
1 'polypeptide(L)'
;LTLDLQSNSYTTEQFDYIFICNGRYATPSYPHTAGIDLYKGHKIHSHVFRTAETFKDATVLMVGAGRSGMDITHHIYPYAKRIYLSHHLQQKPPITDFMPNVVQ
;
A
#
# COMPACT_ATOMS: atom_id res chain seq x y z
N LEU A 1 -17.58 -0.27 25.72
CA LEU A 1 -17.20 1.14 25.90
C LEU A 1 -17.57 1.86 24.62
N THR A 2 -18.59 2.71 24.65
CA THR A 2 -19.00 3.55 23.53
C THR A 2 -18.45 4.96 23.77
N LEU A 3 -17.90 5.61 22.75
CA LEU A 3 -17.46 7.01 22.81
C LEU A 3 -18.54 7.88 22.17
N ASP A 4 -19.07 8.83 22.92
CA ASP A 4 -19.86 9.93 22.37
C ASP A 4 -18.91 11.02 21.84
N LEU A 5 -18.92 11.23 20.52
CA LEU A 5 -18.04 12.20 19.86
C LEU A 5 -18.40 13.67 20.15
N GLN A 6 -19.63 13.97 20.57
CA GLN A 6 -20.06 15.33 20.88
C GLN A 6 -19.61 15.74 22.29
N SER A 7 -19.84 14.88 23.27
CA SER A 7 -19.48 15.14 24.67
C SER A 7 -18.07 14.67 25.04
N ASN A 8 -17.39 13.92 24.17
CA ASN A 8 -16.11 13.25 24.42
C ASN A 8 -16.13 12.40 25.71
N SER A 9 -17.27 11.76 25.96
CA SER A 9 -17.50 10.95 27.15
C SER A 9 -17.62 9.47 26.79
N TYR A 10 -17.24 8.61 27.75
CA TYR A 10 -17.25 7.16 27.57
C TYR A 10 -18.38 6.53 28.39
N THR A 11 -19.17 5.67 27.75
CA THR A 11 -20.23 4.89 28.40
C THR A 11 -19.97 3.40 28.25
N THR A 12 -20.58 2.60 29.11
CA THR A 12 -20.63 1.14 28.95
C THR A 12 -22.09 0.73 28.81
N GLU A 13 -22.39 -0.02 27.76
CA GLU A 13 -23.72 -0.46 27.40
C GLU A 13 -23.71 -1.98 27.21
N GLN A 14 -24.85 -2.63 27.46
CA GLN A 14 -25.03 -4.05 27.22
C GLN A 14 -25.81 -4.27 25.93
N PHE A 15 -25.38 -5.24 25.12
CA PHE A 15 -26.01 -5.60 23.86
C PHE A 15 -26.14 -7.12 23.78
N ASP A 16 -27.24 -7.61 23.19
CA ASP A 16 -27.43 -9.04 22.93
C ASP A 16 -26.46 -9.55 21.85
N TYR A 17 -26.12 -8.68 20.89
CA TYR A 17 -25.23 -9.00 19.77
C TYR A 17 -24.34 -7.81 19.41
N ILE A 18 -23.12 -8.11 18.94
CA ILE A 18 -22.15 -7.11 18.51
C ILE A 18 -21.64 -7.51 17.12
N PHE A 19 -21.65 -6.56 16.18
CA PHE A 19 -21.04 -6.71 14.85
C PHE A 19 -19.81 -5.81 14.75
N ILE A 20 -18.64 -6.39 14.43
CA ILE A 20 -17.39 -5.64 14.30
C ILE A 20 -17.13 -5.35 12.82
N CYS A 21 -17.32 -4.08 12.43
CA CYS A 21 -17.23 -3.61 11.05
C CYS A 21 -16.13 -2.54 10.85
N ASN A 22 -15.06 -2.58 11.63
CA ASN A 22 -14.01 -1.55 11.65
C ASN A 22 -13.03 -1.58 10.46
N GLY A 23 -13.21 -2.51 9.51
CA GLY A 23 -12.38 -2.64 8.32
C GLY A 23 -11.00 -3.27 8.59
N ARG A 24 -10.45 -3.95 7.58
CA ARG A 24 -9.17 -4.68 7.69
C ARG A 24 -7.96 -3.91 7.15
N TYR A 25 -8.18 -2.89 6.30
CA TYR A 25 -7.12 -2.23 5.52
C TYR A 25 -6.73 -0.83 6.02
N ALA A 26 -7.15 -0.48 7.23
CA ALA A 26 -6.88 0.83 7.84
C ALA A 26 -5.46 0.95 8.41
N THR A 27 -4.85 -0.15 8.85
CA THR A 27 -3.49 -0.15 9.42
C THR A 27 -2.50 -0.73 8.41
N PRO A 28 -1.49 0.04 7.97
CA PRO A 28 -0.49 -0.47 7.04
C PRO A 28 0.43 -1.52 7.68
N SER A 29 0.91 -2.48 6.89
CA SER A 29 1.88 -3.49 7.31
C SER A 29 3.20 -3.23 6.59
N TYR A 30 4.20 -2.76 7.32
CA TYR A 30 5.52 -2.51 6.77
C TYR A 30 6.39 -3.76 6.89
N PRO A 31 7.00 -4.25 5.80
CA PRO A 31 7.96 -5.34 5.88
C PRO A 31 9.24 -4.87 6.59
N HIS A 32 9.85 -5.77 7.36
CA HIS A 32 11.20 -5.54 7.86
C HIS A 32 12.19 -5.69 6.71
N THR A 33 12.90 -4.61 6.38
CA THR A 33 13.90 -4.59 5.32
C THR A 33 15.22 -4.09 5.90
N ALA A 34 16.24 -4.94 5.89
CA ALA A 34 17.56 -4.59 6.40
C ALA A 34 18.11 -3.34 5.70
N GLY A 35 18.59 -2.37 6.47
CA GLY A 35 19.15 -1.12 5.94
C GLY A 35 18.14 -0.11 5.41
N ILE A 36 16.82 -0.32 5.57
CA ILE A 36 15.79 0.61 5.07
C ILE A 36 15.91 2.02 5.65
N ASP A 37 16.44 2.16 6.86
CA ASP A 37 16.65 3.45 7.52
C ASP A 37 17.82 4.24 6.91
N LEU A 38 18.75 3.55 6.25
CA LEU A 38 19.86 4.17 5.53
C LEU A 38 19.41 4.79 4.22
N TYR A 39 18.32 4.28 3.62
CA TYR A 39 17.78 4.81 2.38
C TYR A 39 17.24 6.24 2.58
N LYS A 40 17.83 7.19 1.86
CA LYS A 40 17.51 8.63 1.94
C LYS A 40 16.46 9.10 0.94
N GLY A 41 16.03 8.24 0.02
CA GLY A 41 14.97 8.58 -0.93
C GLY A 41 13.57 8.54 -0.31
N HIS A 42 12.58 8.88 -1.13
CA HIS A 42 11.18 8.88 -0.72
C HIS A 42 10.66 7.45 -0.51
N LYS A 43 10.02 7.19 0.63
CA LYS A 43 9.44 5.89 1.01
C LYS A 43 7.99 6.11 1.44
N ILE A 44 7.06 5.38 0.83
CA ILE A 44 5.65 5.38 1.23
C ILE A 44 5.05 3.98 1.15
N HIS A 45 4.03 3.71 1.96
CA HIS A 45 3.19 2.53 1.83
C HIS A 45 1.98 2.83 0.94
N SER A 46 1.43 1.81 0.27
CA SER A 46 0.24 1.94 -0.59
C SER A 46 -0.95 2.64 0.10
N HIS A 47 -1.11 2.40 1.41
CA HIS A 47 -2.12 3.04 2.27
C HIS A 47 -2.13 4.58 2.19
N VAL A 48 -0.97 5.23 1.99
CA VAL A 48 -0.86 6.69 1.91
C VAL A 48 -0.67 7.22 0.49
N PHE A 49 -0.63 6.35 -0.53
CA PHE A 49 -0.58 6.76 -1.93
C PHE A 49 -1.85 7.53 -2.31
N ARG A 50 -1.71 8.64 -3.04
CA ARG A 50 -2.83 9.49 -3.48
C ARG A 50 -2.73 9.92 -4.95
N THR A 51 -1.53 10.26 -5.43
CA THR A 51 -1.32 10.85 -6.76
C THR A 51 -0.12 10.22 -7.45
N ALA A 52 -0.25 9.95 -8.76
CA ALA A 52 0.80 9.31 -9.55
C ALA A 52 1.92 10.27 -9.93
N GLU A 53 1.60 11.56 -10.06
CA GLU A 53 2.50 12.65 -10.45
C GLU A 53 3.69 12.81 -9.50
N THR A 54 3.53 12.38 -8.24
CA THR A 54 4.61 12.35 -7.24
C THR A 54 5.80 11.49 -7.70
N PHE A 55 5.59 10.57 -8.63
CA PHE A 55 6.62 9.67 -9.18
C PHE A 55 7.09 10.07 -10.58
N LYS A 56 6.75 11.28 -11.05
CA LYS A 56 7.16 11.77 -12.36
C LYS A 56 8.69 11.71 -12.51
N ASP A 57 9.15 11.11 -13.61
CA ASP A 57 10.55 10.92 -13.97
C ASP A 57 11.39 10.10 -12.94
N ALA A 58 10.73 9.52 -11.93
CA ALA A 58 11.40 8.75 -10.88
C ALA A 58 11.68 7.32 -11.30
N THR A 59 12.73 6.72 -10.71
CA THR A 59 12.92 5.27 -10.71
C THR A 59 12.35 4.71 -9.42
N VAL A 60 11.36 3.84 -9.53
CA VAL A 60 10.54 3.37 -8.40
C VAL A 60 10.77 1.89 -8.16
N LEU A 61 10.94 1.50 -6.89
CA LEU A 61 10.87 0.12 -6.45
C LEU A 61 9.48 -0.13 -5.83
N MET A 62 8.67 -0.95 -6.48
CA MET A 62 7.41 -1.45 -5.96
C MET A 62 7.66 -2.75 -5.20
N VAL A 63 7.46 -2.73 -3.88
CA VAL A 63 7.60 -3.92 -3.03
C VAL A 63 6.22 -4.55 -2.81
N GLY A 64 6.02 -5.74 -3.36
CA GLY A 64 4.77 -6.49 -3.33
C GLY A 64 3.95 -6.35 -4.61
N ALA A 65 3.50 -7.48 -5.16
CA ALA A 65 2.69 -7.58 -6.36
C ALA A 65 1.24 -8.03 -6.09
N GLY A 66 0.71 -7.67 -4.92
CA GLY A 66 -0.71 -7.84 -4.61
C GLY A 66 -1.57 -6.82 -5.35
N ARG A 67 -2.88 -6.80 -5.06
CA ARG A 67 -3.85 -5.88 -5.70
C ARG A 67 -3.38 -4.42 -5.71
N SER A 68 -2.99 -3.88 -4.56
CA SER A 68 -2.52 -2.49 -4.46
C SER A 68 -1.20 -2.26 -5.20
N GLY A 69 -0.25 -3.20 -5.14
CA GLY A 69 1.04 -3.04 -5.82
C GLY A 69 0.86 -2.97 -7.33
N MET A 70 0.08 -3.89 -7.89
CA MET A 70 -0.24 -3.90 -9.32
C MET A 70 -1.02 -2.66 -9.75
N ASP A 71 -2.09 -2.30 -9.04
CA ASP A 71 -2.93 -1.14 -9.37
C ASP A 71 -2.15 0.18 -9.31
N ILE A 72 -1.33 0.37 -8.26
CA ILE A 72 -0.46 1.55 -8.17
C ILE A 72 0.56 1.53 -9.30
N THR A 73 1.19 0.39 -9.61
CA THR A 73 2.08 0.27 -10.77
C THR A 73 1.38 0.69 -12.07
N HIS A 74 0.13 0.29 -12.28
CA HIS A 74 -0.68 0.76 -13.41
C HIS A 74 -0.98 2.26 -13.38
N HIS A 75 -1.13 2.87 -12.20
CA HIS A 75 -1.31 4.33 -12.10
C HIS A 75 -0.03 5.11 -12.33
N ILE A 76 1.12 4.62 -11.87
CA ILE A 76 2.38 5.39 -11.91
C ILE A 76 3.20 5.16 -13.18
N TYR A 77 2.99 4.08 -13.94
CA TYR A 77 3.79 3.80 -15.15
C TYR A 77 3.79 4.92 -16.20
N PRO A 78 2.72 5.70 -16.43
CA PRO A 78 2.77 6.78 -17.42
C PRO A 78 3.69 7.94 -17.01
N TYR A 79 3.98 8.07 -15.71
CA TYR A 79 4.73 9.18 -15.12
C TYR A 79 6.16 8.78 -14.75
N ALA A 80 6.35 7.55 -14.27
CA ALA A 80 7.64 7.06 -13.79
C ALA A 80 8.60 6.76 -14.95
N LYS A 81 9.89 7.01 -14.73
CA LYS A 81 10.94 6.67 -15.70
C LYS A 81 11.15 5.15 -15.80
N ARG A 82 11.13 4.45 -14.66
CA ARG A 82 11.33 3.01 -14.56
C ARG A 82 10.70 2.49 -13.27
N ILE A 83 10.05 1.34 -13.34
CA ILE A 83 9.47 0.66 -12.18
C ILE A 83 10.09 -0.73 -12.08
N TYR A 84 10.62 -1.06 -10.91
CA TYR A 84 11.07 -2.40 -10.54
C TYR A 84 10.03 -3.03 -9.62
N LEU A 85 9.50 -4.18 -9.98
CA LEU A 85 8.43 -4.86 -9.26
C LEU A 85 9.00 -6.07 -8.52
N SER A 86 9.20 -5.92 -7.21
CA SER A 86 9.76 -6.97 -6.36
C SER A 86 8.64 -7.75 -5.67
N HIS A 87 8.62 -9.07 -5.83
CA HIS A 87 7.64 -9.94 -5.18
C HIS A 87 8.22 -11.31 -4.80
N HIS A 88 7.52 -12.02 -3.92
CA HIS A 88 7.97 -13.33 -3.40
C HIS A 88 7.55 -14.55 -4.26
N LEU A 89 6.80 -14.35 -5.36
CA LEU A 89 6.39 -15.48 -6.21
C LEU A 89 7.62 -16.08 -6.91
N GLN A 90 7.75 -17.40 -6.84
CA GLN A 90 8.90 -18.11 -7.42
C GLN A 90 8.80 -18.29 -8.94
N GLN A 91 7.59 -18.21 -9.48
CA GLN A 91 7.35 -18.28 -10.92
C GLN A 91 6.69 -16.97 -11.34
N LYS A 92 7.10 -16.43 -12.49
CA LYS A 92 6.38 -15.33 -13.12
C LYS A 92 4.92 -15.77 -13.28
N PRO A 93 3.93 -14.97 -12.84
CA PRO A 93 2.54 -15.32 -13.04
C PRO A 93 2.31 -15.63 -14.52
N PRO A 94 1.73 -16.80 -14.85
CA PRO A 94 1.44 -17.12 -16.24
C PRO A 94 0.49 -16.06 -16.80
N ILE A 95 0.83 -15.48 -17.95
CA ILE A 95 0.07 -14.43 -18.64
C ILE A 95 0.13 -13.07 -17.90
N THR A 96 1.32 -12.49 -17.79
CA THR A 96 1.47 -11.08 -17.40
C THR A 96 2.52 -10.40 -18.26
N ASP A 97 2.06 -9.63 -19.23
CA ASP A 97 2.89 -8.70 -19.98
C ASP A 97 2.91 -7.38 -19.23
N PHE A 98 4.12 -6.93 -18.90
CA PHE A 98 4.31 -5.68 -18.19
C PHE A 98 4.41 -4.52 -19.17
N MET A 99 4.05 -3.33 -18.69
CA MET A 99 4.25 -2.07 -19.40
C MET A 99 5.75 -1.88 -19.73
N PRO A 100 6.10 -1.16 -20.80
CA PRO A 100 7.48 -1.12 -21.33
C PRO A 100 8.54 -0.63 -20.34
N ASN A 101 8.16 0.19 -19.35
CA ASN A 101 9.03 0.71 -18.30
C ASN A 101 8.90 -0.05 -16.96
N VAL A 102 8.18 -1.16 -16.91
CA VAL A 102 8.02 -2.01 -15.74
C VAL A 102 8.84 -3.29 -15.92
N VAL A 103 9.72 -3.55 -14.96
CA VAL A 103 10.59 -4.73 -14.93
C VAL A 103 10.30 -5.48 -13.64
N GLN A 104 10.14 -6.79 -13.72
CA GLN A 104 9.98 -7.68 -12.57
C GLN A 104 11.33 -8.33 -12.24
#